data_AF-A0A1V4KGW1-F1
#
_entry.id   AF-A0A1V4KGW1-F1
#
_cell.length_a   1.000
_cell.length_b   1.000
_cell.length_c   1.000
_cell.angle_alpha   90.00
_cell.angle_beta   90.00
_cell.angle_gamma   90.00
#
_symmetry.space_group_name_H-M   'P 1'
#
loop_
_entity.id
_entity.type
_entity.pdbx_description
1 polymer ?
#
loop_
_entity_poly.entity_id
_entity_poly.type
_entity_poly.pdbx_seq_one_letter_code
_entity_poly.pdbx_strand_id
1 'polypeptide(L)'
;MSSDLELSYTFCDSMAHDFMFNLTPCSIMNKPIWNLALTWIPRSDITFLKVIFRVWYNGAKALHWKEVLCSGVDDEYSVCGRLKGETVATAFDIKGARISFPKAS
;
A
#
# COMPACT_ATOMS: atom_id res chain seq x y z
N MET A 1 -14.51 -14.51 -15.27
CA MET A 1 -14.97 -14.11 -13.92
C MET A 1 -14.77 -12.60 -13.81
N SER A 2 -15.81 -11.83 -13.48
CA SER A 2 -15.66 -10.40 -13.19
C SER A 2 -15.00 -10.26 -11.82
N SER A 3 -14.00 -9.39 -11.66
CA SER A 3 -13.53 -9.02 -10.32
C SER A 3 -14.66 -8.29 -9.59
N ASP A 4 -14.83 -8.60 -8.31
CA ASP A 4 -15.73 -7.89 -7.37
C ASP A 4 -15.07 -6.63 -6.79
N LEU A 5 -13.81 -6.41 -7.14
CA LEU A 5 -12.99 -5.27 -6.74
C LEU A 5 -12.46 -4.56 -7.99
N GLU A 6 -12.59 -3.24 -7.98
CA GLU A 6 -11.85 -2.33 -8.85
C GLU A 6 -11.02 -1.41 -7.97
N LEU A 7 -9.75 -1.24 -8.32
CA LEU A 7 -8.81 -0.41 -7.56
C LEU A 7 -8.09 0.52 -8.53
N SER A 8 -8.20 1.80 -8.26
CA SER A 8 -7.52 2.85 -9.00
C SER A 8 -6.81 3.79 -8.02
N TYR A 9 -5.77 4.46 -8.50
CA TYR A 9 -5.00 5.41 -7.71
C TYR A 9 -4.57 6.59 -8.58
N THR A 10 -4.33 7.71 -7.91
CA THR A 10 -3.73 8.89 -8.51
C THR A 10 -2.78 9.52 -7.51
N PHE A 11 -1.75 10.20 -8.00
CA PHE A 11 -0.81 10.91 -7.14
C PHE A 11 -1.36 12.30 -6.82
N CYS A 12 -1.20 12.72 -5.56
CA CYS A 12 -1.67 14.02 -5.08
C CYS A 12 -0.67 15.15 -5.32
N ASP A 13 0.47 14.87 -5.93
CA ASP A 13 1.51 15.84 -6.25
C ASP A 13 1.71 15.93 -7.78
N SER A 14 2.41 16.96 -8.24
CA SER A 14 2.60 17.24 -9.68
C SER A 14 3.83 16.57 -10.30
N MET A 15 4.52 15.69 -9.56
CA MET A 15 5.76 15.09 -10.02
C MET A 15 5.48 13.76 -10.74
N ALA A 16 6.49 13.26 -11.46
CA ALA A 16 6.47 11.89 -11.97
C ALA A 16 6.85 10.90 -10.86
N HIS A 17 6.19 9.73 -10.85
CA HIS A 17 6.43 8.68 -9.88
C HIS A 17 6.67 7.35 -10.59
N ASP A 18 7.81 6.74 -10.31
CA ASP A 18 8.06 5.34 -10.61
C ASP A 18 7.50 4.50 -9.47
N PHE A 19 6.19 4.24 -9.53
CA PHE A 19 5.47 3.49 -8.50
C PHE A 19 4.37 2.66 -9.16
N MET A 20 4.40 1.37 -8.87
CA MET A 20 3.41 0.40 -9.32
C MET A 20 3.11 -0.54 -8.17
N PHE A 21 1.83 -0.82 -7.96
CA PHE A 21 1.42 -1.85 -7.03
C PHE A 21 0.37 -2.75 -7.68
N ASN A 22 0.46 -4.04 -7.40
CA ASN A 22 -0.45 -5.06 -7.91
C ASN A 22 -0.96 -5.90 -6.74
N LEU A 23 -2.26 -6.19 -6.73
CA LEU A 23 -2.90 -6.96 -5.68
C LEU A 23 -3.41 -8.28 -6.25
N THR A 24 -3.02 -9.40 -5.64
CA THR A 24 -3.46 -10.74 -6.06
C THR A 24 -3.97 -11.55 -4.85
N PRO A 25 -5.19 -12.11 -4.91
CA PRO A 25 -6.19 -11.92 -5.96
C PRO A 25 -6.86 -10.53 -5.86
N CYS A 26 -7.28 -9.98 -6.99
CA CYS A 26 -8.10 -8.76 -7.03
C CYS A 26 -9.58 -9.12 -6.72
N SER A 27 -9.84 -9.55 -5.48
CA SER A 27 -11.15 -9.97 -5.00
C SER A 27 -11.20 -9.88 -3.49
N ILE A 28 -12.28 -9.30 -2.94
CA ILE A 28 -12.43 -9.14 -1.49
C ILE A 28 -13.30 -10.26 -0.90
N MET A 29 -14.17 -10.85 -1.71
CA MET A 29 -15.08 -11.90 -1.28
C MET A 29 -14.32 -13.19 -0.92
N ASN A 30 -14.47 -13.65 0.33
CA ASN A 30 -13.96 -14.93 0.82
C ASN A 30 -12.43 -15.14 0.67
N LYS A 31 -11.65 -14.06 0.55
CA LYS A 31 -10.18 -14.11 0.50
C LYS A 31 -9.58 -13.40 1.72
N PRO A 32 -9.04 -14.15 2.70
CA PRO A 32 -8.49 -13.55 3.92
C PRO A 32 -7.05 -13.02 3.75
N ILE A 33 -6.38 -13.40 2.65
CA ILE A 33 -4.99 -13.06 2.38
C ILE A 33 -4.89 -12.52 0.96
N TRP A 34 -4.32 -11.34 0.83
CA TRP A 34 -3.95 -10.74 -0.44
C TRP A 34 -2.45 -10.56 -0.50
N ASN A 35 -1.84 -10.94 -1.62
CA ASN A 35 -0.45 -10.63 -1.89
C ASN A 35 -0.37 -9.26 -2.58
N LEU A 36 0.37 -8.33 -1.98
CA LEU A 36 0.68 -7.04 -2.58
C LEU A 36 2.10 -7.10 -3.13
N ALA A 37 2.24 -6.94 -4.44
CA ALA A 37 3.53 -6.70 -5.09
C ALA A 37 3.70 -5.19 -5.33
N LEU A 38 4.79 -4.63 -4.81
CA LEU A 38 5.12 -3.21 -4.88
C LEU A 38 6.46 -3.03 -5.60
N THR A 39 6.45 -2.20 -6.63
CA THR A 39 7.66 -1.69 -7.30
C THR A 39 7.70 -0.17 -7.16
N TRP A 40 8.78 0.37 -6.65
CA TRP A 40 8.93 1.79 -6.37
C TRP A 40 10.39 2.24 -6.48
N ILE A 41 10.63 3.42 -7.05
CA ILE A 41 11.93 4.10 -6.97
C ILE A 41 11.81 5.30 -6.01
N PRO A 42 12.44 5.27 -4.83
CA PRO A 42 12.36 6.32 -3.84
C PRO A 42 13.14 7.54 -4.29
N ARG A 43 12.60 8.72 -3.99
CA ARG A 43 13.19 10.02 -4.34
C ARG A 43 14.08 10.60 -3.24
N SER A 44 14.16 9.90 -2.11
CA SER A 44 14.99 10.21 -0.94
C SER A 44 15.43 8.90 -0.29
N ASP A 45 16.52 8.95 0.48
CA ASP A 45 16.97 7.79 1.25
C ASP A 45 15.92 7.36 2.29
N ILE A 46 15.68 6.07 2.41
CA ILE A 46 14.66 5.48 3.28
C ILE A 46 15.24 5.20 4.67
N THR A 47 15.75 6.25 5.31
CA THR A 47 16.22 6.19 6.71
C THR A 47 15.04 6.22 7.69
N PHE A 48 13.98 6.93 7.33
CA PHE A 48 12.75 7.00 8.09
C PHE A 48 11.56 6.91 7.13
N LEU A 49 10.67 5.96 7.37
CA LEU A 49 9.49 5.72 6.53
C LEU A 49 8.26 5.60 7.42
N LYS A 50 7.31 6.51 7.21
CA LYS A 50 6.03 6.54 7.91
C LYS A 50 4.90 6.47 6.91
N VAL A 51 3.98 5.54 7.12
CA VAL A 51 2.81 5.38 6.27
C VAL A 51 1.57 5.87 7.01
N ILE A 52 0.73 6.62 6.30
CA ILE A 52 -0.50 7.19 6.83
C ILE A 52 -1.65 6.77 5.92
N PHE A 53 -2.54 5.93 6.42
CA PHE A 53 -3.74 5.52 5.70
C PHE A 53 -4.95 6.32 6.20
N ARG A 54 -5.66 6.97 5.27
CA ARG A 54 -6.90 7.69 5.52
C ARG A 54 -7.99 7.10 4.64
N VAL A 55 -8.93 6.39 5.24
CA VAL A 55 -10.04 5.77 4.51
C VAL A 55 -11.29 6.62 4.72
N TRP A 56 -11.98 6.90 3.63
CA TRP A 56 -13.27 7.57 3.60
C TRP A 56 -14.29 6.63 2.95
N TYR A 57 -15.50 6.60 3.48
CA TYR A 57 -16.63 5.87 2.91
C TYR A 57 -17.83 6.80 2.87
N ASN A 58 -18.41 7.02 1.69
CA ASN A 58 -19.53 7.95 1.46
C ASN A 58 -19.31 9.35 2.10
N GLY A 59 -18.10 9.90 1.95
CA GLY A 59 -17.73 11.22 2.48
C GLY A 59 -17.46 11.27 4.00
N ALA A 60 -17.68 10.18 4.73
CA ALA A 60 -17.36 10.07 6.14
C ALA A 60 -15.98 9.42 6.34
N LYS A 61 -15.22 9.92 7.32
CA LYS A 61 -13.91 9.37 7.67
C LYS A 61 -14.11 8.01 8.37
N ALA A 62 -13.75 6.93 7.69
CA ALA A 62 -13.92 5.57 8.19
C ALA A 62 -12.70 5.09 9.01
N LEU A 63 -11.48 5.44 8.59
CA LEU A 63 -10.26 5.02 9.27
C LEU A 63 -9.15 6.08 9.19
N HIS A 64 -8.39 6.19 10.28
CA HIS A 64 -7.11 6.89 10.28
C HIS A 64 -6.07 6.03 10.99
N TRP A 65 -5.15 5.49 10.20
CA TRP A 65 -4.08 4.66 10.70
C TRP A 65 -2.74 5.26 10.32
N LYS A 66 -1.77 5.14 11.21
CA LYS A 66 -0.42 5.69 11.08
C LYS A 66 0.55 4.64 11.60
N GLU A 67 1.54 4.32 10.79
CA GLU A 67 2.55 3.31 11.10
C GLU A 67 3.93 3.83 10.74
N VAL A 68 4.93 3.51 11.56
CA VAL A 68 6.33 3.76 11.25
C VAL A 68 6.92 2.44 10.80
N LEU A 69 7.29 2.34 9.53
CA LEU A 69 7.90 1.14 8.96
C LEU A 69 9.43 1.16 9.10
N CYS A 70 10.05 2.33 8.99
CA CYS A 70 11.49 2.48 9.19
C CYS A 70 11.73 3.58 10.21
N SER A 71 12.48 3.24 11.25
CA SER A 71 12.99 4.12 12.30
C SER A 71 14.53 4.21 12.29
N GLY A 72 15.17 3.58 11.31
CA GLY A 72 16.62 3.59 11.08
C GLY A 72 17.00 2.86 9.80
N VAL A 73 18.31 2.66 9.61
CA VAL A 73 18.90 2.03 8.41
C VAL A 73 18.88 0.49 8.50
N ASP A 74 19.03 -0.07 9.70
CA ASP A 74 19.03 -1.51 9.98
C ASP A 74 17.78 -1.84 10.82
N ASP A 75 16.62 -1.77 10.18
CA ASP A 75 15.31 -1.98 10.80
C ASP A 75 14.62 -3.22 10.23
N GLU A 76 13.44 -3.56 10.72
CA GLU A 76 12.74 -4.83 10.43
C GLU A 76 12.54 -5.10 8.92
N TYR A 77 12.27 -4.06 8.14
CA TYR A 77 12.02 -4.21 6.71
C TYR A 77 13.28 -3.93 5.87
N SER A 78 13.55 -4.80 4.90
CA SER A 78 14.67 -4.66 3.95
C SER A 78 14.60 -3.44 3.02
N VAL A 79 13.49 -2.69 3.08
CA VAL A 79 13.33 -1.40 2.39
C VAL A 79 13.99 -0.25 3.18
N CYS A 80 14.19 -0.43 4.49
CA CYS A 80 14.87 0.54 5.33
C CYS A 80 16.36 0.61 4.95
N GLY A 81 16.92 1.82 4.94
CA GLY A 81 18.31 2.07 4.53
C GLY A 81 18.55 2.12 3.02
N ARG A 82 17.53 1.88 2.18
CA ARG A 82 17.64 2.03 0.72
C ARG A 82 17.94 3.47 0.34
N LEU A 83 18.80 3.64 -0.67
CA LEU A 83 19.22 4.95 -1.14
C LEU A 83 18.25 5.49 -2.19
N LYS A 84 18.22 6.82 -2.32
CA LYS A 84 17.51 7.51 -3.41
C LYS A 84 17.91 6.90 -4.76
N GLY A 85 16.90 6.61 -5.58
CA GLY A 85 17.09 6.08 -6.93
C GLY A 85 17.26 4.56 -7.01
N GLU A 86 17.37 3.85 -5.88
CA GLU A 86 17.42 2.40 -5.89
C GLU A 86 16.04 1.78 -6.13
N THR A 87 15.94 0.82 -7.05
CA THR A 87 14.68 0.12 -7.28
C THR A 87 14.31 -0.76 -6.07
N VAL A 88 13.17 -0.46 -5.47
CA VAL A 88 12.52 -1.30 -4.46
C VAL A 88 11.51 -2.18 -5.17
N ALA A 89 11.69 -3.49 -5.11
CA ALA A 89 10.73 -4.48 -5.58
C ALA A 89 10.50 -5.49 -4.46
N THR A 90 9.30 -5.49 -3.88
CA THR A 90 8.95 -6.34 -2.74
C THR A 90 7.53 -6.87 -2.87
N ALA A 91 7.27 -8.03 -2.29
CA ALA A 91 5.94 -8.59 -2.18
C ALA A 91 5.66 -8.98 -0.73
N PHE A 92 4.46 -8.67 -0.24
CA PHE A 92 4.06 -9.00 1.11
C PHE A 92 2.59 -9.37 1.19
N ASP A 93 2.27 -10.23 2.16
CA ASP A 93 0.91 -10.67 2.39
C ASP A 93 0.18 -9.71 3.33
N ILE A 94 -0.92 -9.16 2.86
CA ILE A 94 -1.87 -8.40 3.64
C ILE A 94 -2.93 -9.38 4.14
N LYS A 95 -2.97 -9.57 5.46
CA LYS A 95 -4.03 -10.33 6.13
C LYS A 95 -5.13 -9.35 6.54
N GLY A 96 -6.26 -9.40 5.83
CA GLY A 96 -7.45 -8.68 6.27
C GLY A 96 -8.16 -9.47 7.37
N ALA A 97 -8.74 -8.77 8.35
CA ALA A 97 -9.89 -9.34 9.04
C ALA A 97 -10.95 -9.69 7.98
N ARG A 98 -11.87 -10.64 8.27
CA ARG A 98 -13.02 -10.93 7.38
C ARG A 98 -13.94 -9.69 7.32
N ILE A 99 -13.53 -8.66 6.59
CA ILE A 99 -14.23 -7.39 6.45
C ILE A 99 -15.21 -7.60 5.31
N SER A 100 -16.50 -7.54 5.63
CA SER A 100 -17.54 -7.41 4.62
C SER A 100 -17.54 -5.95 4.15
N PHE A 101 -17.03 -5.70 2.95
CA PHE A 101 -17.12 -4.37 2.37
C PHE A 101 -18.55 -4.15 1.87
N PRO A 102 -19.23 -3.08 2.31
CA PRO A 102 -20.52 -2.73 1.75
C PRO A 102 -20.33 -2.36 0.28
N LYS A 103 -21.25 -2.81 -0.59
CA LYS A 103 -21.26 -2.36 -1.99
C LYS A 103 -21.46 -0.84 -2.02
N ALA A 104 -20.73 -0.16 -2.90
CA ALA A 104 -21.07 1.22 -3.24
C ALA A 104 -22.48 1.22 -3.82
N SER A 105 -23.31 2.16 -3.36
CA SER A 105 -24.72 2.31 -3.73
C SER A 105 -24.88 2.89 -5.13
#